data_AF-D3Z389-F1
#
_entry.id   AF-D3Z389-F1
#
_cell.length_a   1.000
_cell.length_b   1.000
_cell.length_c   1.000
_cell.angle_alpha   90.00
_cell.angle_beta   90.00
_cell.angle_gamma   90.00
#
_symmetry.space_group_name_H-M   'P 1'
#
loop_
_entity.id
_entity.type
_entity.pdbx_description
1 polymer ?
#
loop_
_entity_poly.entity_id
_entity_poly.type
_entity_poly.pdbx_seq_one_letter_code
_entity_poly.pdbx_strand_id
1 'polypeptide(L)'
;MSLFKARDWWSTVLGEKEEFDQGCLCLADVDNSGNGHDKIIVGSFMGYLRIFSPHSVKAGGGPQAEDLLLEVHLRDPVLQVEVGKFVSGTEMLHLAVLHSRKLCVYSVSGTLGNVEHGNQYQIKLMYEHHLQRTACNMTYGPFGGVK
;
A
#
# COMPACT_ATOMS: atom_id res chain seq x y z
N MET A 1 -10.52 32.54 11.03
CA MET A 1 -11.06 31.23 11.44
C MET A 1 -11.68 30.57 10.22
N SER A 2 -11.29 29.34 9.87
CA SER A 2 -11.91 28.63 8.74
C SER A 2 -13.34 28.24 9.09
N LEU A 3 -14.28 28.56 8.20
CA LEU A 3 -15.71 28.24 8.33
C LEU A 3 -15.95 26.72 8.19
N PHE A 4 -15.06 26.02 7.49
CA PHE A 4 -15.10 24.58 7.29
C PHE A 4 -13.83 23.94 7.83
N LYS A 5 -13.98 22.84 8.56
CA LYS A 5 -12.87 22.04 9.09
C LYS A 5 -13.06 20.59 8.66
N ALA A 6 -11.97 19.91 8.33
CA ALA A 6 -11.97 18.46 8.19
C ALA A 6 -12.43 17.83 9.52
N ARG A 7 -13.22 16.77 9.43
CA ARG A 7 -13.62 15.97 10.58
C ARG A 7 -12.71 14.75 10.60
N ASP A 8 -11.65 14.85 11.40
CA ASP A 8 -10.69 13.77 11.54
C ASP A 8 -11.31 12.64 12.36
N TRP A 9 -11.32 11.43 11.81
CA TRP A 9 -11.78 10.21 12.49
C TRP A 9 -10.65 9.20 12.67
N TRP A 10 -9.58 9.34 11.88
CA TRP A 10 -8.35 8.58 11.98
C TRP A 10 -7.19 9.41 11.40
N SER A 11 -6.02 9.33 12.02
CA SER A 11 -4.78 9.90 11.51
C SER A 11 -3.58 9.23 12.16
N THR A 12 -2.43 9.26 11.48
CA THR A 12 -1.15 8.80 12.02
C THR A 12 0.00 9.60 11.42
N VAL A 13 1.17 9.55 12.06
CA VAL A 13 2.42 10.14 11.56
C VAL A 13 3.36 8.98 11.22
N LEU A 14 3.88 8.97 9.99
CA LEU A 14 4.69 7.86 9.47
C LEU A 14 6.18 8.13 9.68
N GLY A 15 6.80 7.31 10.53
CA GLY A 15 8.23 7.32 10.79
C GLY A 15 8.79 8.63 11.36
N GLU A 16 10.11 8.76 11.32
CA GLU A 16 10.82 9.96 11.74
C GLU A 16 11.52 10.61 10.55
N LYS A 17 11.07 11.82 10.16
CA LYS A 17 11.63 12.57 9.02
C LYS A 17 11.60 11.78 7.70
N GLU A 18 10.57 10.96 7.52
CA GLU A 18 10.30 10.34 6.23
C GLU A 18 9.76 11.37 5.22
N GLU A 19 10.03 11.13 3.94
CA GLU A 19 9.64 11.98 2.81
C GLU A 19 8.76 11.17 1.85
N PHE A 20 7.76 11.83 1.31
CA PHE A 20 6.72 11.27 0.46
C PHE A 20 6.39 12.27 -0.66
N ASP A 21 5.85 11.78 -1.77
CA ASP A 21 5.38 12.59 -2.90
C ASP A 21 4.05 12.03 -3.46
N GLN A 22 3.50 12.63 -4.50
CA GLN A 22 2.17 12.35 -5.06
C GLN A 22 1.92 10.88 -5.48
N GLY A 23 2.97 10.09 -5.75
CA GLY A 23 2.86 8.66 -6.10
C GLY A 23 2.88 7.71 -4.91
N CYS A 24 3.11 8.23 -3.70
CA CYS A 24 3.39 7.43 -2.51
C CYS A 24 2.14 6.89 -1.81
N LEU A 25 0.93 7.29 -2.20
CA LEU A 25 -0.33 6.92 -1.57
C LEU A 25 -1.25 6.22 -2.57
N CYS A 26 -1.71 5.01 -2.24
CA CYS A 26 -2.69 4.26 -3.01
C CYS A 26 -3.81 3.73 -2.10
N LEU A 27 -5.04 3.70 -2.60
CA LEU A 27 -6.21 3.14 -1.92
C LEU A 27 -6.78 2.01 -2.79
N ALA A 28 -6.82 0.80 -2.26
CA ALA A 28 -7.41 -0.37 -2.93
C ALA A 28 -7.61 -1.56 -1.98
N ASP A 29 -8.47 -2.51 -2.36
CA ASP A 29 -8.60 -3.85 -1.76
C ASP A 29 -7.39 -4.75 -2.12
N VAL A 30 -6.19 -4.33 -1.72
CA VAL A 30 -4.91 -4.94 -2.12
C VAL A 30 -4.71 -6.38 -1.64
N ASP A 31 -5.37 -6.76 -0.55
CA ASP A 31 -5.38 -8.11 0.02
C ASP A 31 -6.49 -9.00 -0.58
N ASN A 32 -7.28 -8.48 -1.52
CA ASN A 32 -8.39 -9.18 -2.20
C ASN A 32 -9.39 -9.80 -1.20
N SER A 33 -9.67 -9.08 -0.11
CA SER A 33 -10.52 -9.56 0.98
C SER A 33 -11.97 -9.83 0.57
N GLY A 34 -12.43 -9.23 -0.53
CA GLY A 34 -13.77 -9.46 -1.10
C GLY A 34 -14.91 -8.78 -0.33
N ASN A 35 -14.60 -8.08 0.76
CA ASN A 35 -15.56 -7.24 1.49
C ASN A 35 -15.72 -5.85 0.86
N GLY A 36 -14.88 -5.50 -0.12
CA GLY A 36 -14.89 -4.21 -0.81
C GLY A 36 -14.33 -3.03 0.00
N HIS A 37 -13.68 -3.30 1.13
CA HIS A 37 -13.00 -2.27 1.92
C HIS A 37 -11.60 -2.02 1.38
N ASP A 38 -11.32 -0.78 1.03
CA ASP A 38 -9.98 -0.34 0.64
C ASP A 38 -9.04 -0.29 1.83
N LYS A 39 -7.76 -0.51 1.55
CA LYS A 39 -6.65 -0.34 2.48
C LYS A 39 -5.83 0.85 2.05
N ILE A 40 -5.17 1.50 3.00
CA ILE A 40 -4.26 2.60 2.73
C ILE A 40 -2.86 2.03 2.54
N ILE A 41 -2.32 2.14 1.32
CA ILE A 41 -0.96 1.74 1.00
C ILE A 41 -0.09 2.98 0.90
N VAL A 42 0.98 3.03 1.67
CA VAL A 42 1.94 4.14 1.66
C VAL A 42 3.36 3.64 1.45
N GLY A 43 4.02 4.17 0.43
CA GLY A 43 5.44 3.95 0.14
C GLY A 43 6.28 5.20 0.43
N SER A 44 7.41 5.04 1.11
CA SER A 44 8.30 6.13 1.52
C SER A 44 9.57 6.20 0.68
N PHE A 45 10.17 7.39 0.54
CA PHE A 45 11.50 7.54 -0.02
C PHE A 45 12.60 6.87 0.83
N MET A 46 12.31 6.56 2.09
CA MET A 46 13.20 5.78 2.96
C MET A 46 13.07 4.27 2.75
N GLY A 47 12.22 3.84 1.80
CA GLY A 47 12.03 2.44 1.42
C GLY A 47 11.07 1.66 2.32
N TYR A 48 10.39 2.34 3.25
CA TYR A 48 9.30 1.74 4.00
C TYR A 48 8.05 1.62 3.14
N LEU A 49 7.43 0.44 3.16
CA LEU A 49 6.11 0.18 2.63
C LEU A 49 5.19 -0.19 3.78
N ARG A 50 4.08 0.54 3.92
CA ARG A 50 3.08 0.36 4.98
C ARG A 50 1.69 0.15 4.38
N ILE A 51 0.94 -0.77 4.97
CA ILE A 51 -0.46 -1.01 4.62
C ILE A 51 -1.30 -0.86 5.88
N PHE A 52 -2.34 -0.03 5.81
CA PHE A 52 -3.26 0.22 6.91
C PHE A 52 -4.69 -0.18 6.55
N SER A 53 -5.43 -0.65 7.55
CA SER A 53 -6.89 -0.75 7.53
C SER A 53 -7.42 -0.01 8.75
N PRO A 54 -7.67 1.30 8.64
CA PRO A 54 -8.14 2.10 9.76
C PRO A 54 -9.49 1.62 10.28
N HIS A 55 -9.59 1.36 11.58
CA HIS A 55 -10.86 1.09 12.23
C HIS A 55 -11.40 2.35 12.89
N SER A 56 -12.74 2.45 13.00
CA SER A 56 -13.38 3.59 13.67
C SER A 56 -12.94 3.63 15.12
N VAL A 57 -12.18 4.66 15.47
CA VAL A 57 -11.69 4.84 16.82
C VAL A 57 -12.89 5.12 17.74
N LYS A 58 -13.09 4.28 18.77
CA LYS A 58 -14.05 4.59 19.83
C LYS A 58 -13.67 5.96 20.40
N ALA A 59 -14.67 6.85 20.53
CA ALA A 59 -14.47 8.26 20.87
C ALA A 59 -13.42 8.47 21.97
N GLY A 60 -12.27 9.07 21.60
CA GLY A 60 -11.19 9.42 22.52
C GLY A 60 -9.92 8.55 22.45
N GLY A 61 -9.89 7.49 21.64
CA GLY A 61 -8.66 6.72 21.37
C GLY A 61 -7.74 7.40 20.33
N GLY A 62 -6.44 7.14 20.41
CA GLY A 62 -5.53 7.37 19.29
C GLY A 62 -5.58 6.22 18.27
N PRO A 63 -4.79 6.28 17.17
CA PRO A 63 -4.64 5.17 16.24
C PRO A 63 -4.22 3.90 16.99
N GLN A 64 -4.85 2.78 16.65
CA GLN A 64 -4.60 1.50 17.32
C GLN A 64 -3.51 0.74 16.55
N ALA A 65 -2.70 -0.07 17.26
CA ALA A 65 -1.63 -0.85 16.62
C ALA A 65 -2.15 -1.80 15.52
N GLU A 66 -3.40 -2.23 15.64
CA GLU A 66 -4.12 -3.07 14.67
C GLU A 66 -4.51 -2.37 13.37
N ASP A 67 -4.47 -1.03 13.32
CA ASP A 67 -4.70 -0.29 12.08
C ASP A 67 -3.55 -0.50 11.08
N LEU A 68 -2.33 -0.78 11.57
CA LEU A 68 -1.17 -1.13 10.74
C LEU A 68 -1.17 -2.63 10.46
N LEU A 69 -1.54 -3.01 9.24
CA LEU A 69 -1.58 -4.42 8.82
C LEU A 69 -0.19 -4.96 8.55
N LEU A 70 0.66 -4.15 7.91
CA LEU A 70 2.00 -4.55 7.50
C LEU A 70 2.93 -3.34 7.44
N GLU A 71 4.17 -3.52 7.91
CA GLU A 71 5.30 -2.63 7.65
C GLU A 71 6.50 -3.47 7.18
N VAL A 72 7.07 -3.13 6.02
CA VAL A 72 8.28 -3.76 5.49
C VAL A 72 9.23 -2.70 4.97
N HIS A 73 10.52 -2.85 5.30
CA HIS A 73 11.58 -2.03 4.73
C HIS A 73 12.19 -2.72 3.49
N LEU A 74 11.90 -2.16 2.31
CA LEU A 74 12.31 -2.67 0.99
C LEU A 74 13.76 -2.29 0.62
N ARG A 75 14.43 -1.49 1.46
CA ARG A 75 15.83 -1.01 1.33
C ARG A 75 16.13 -0.05 0.18
N ASP A 76 15.17 0.19 -0.70
CA ASP A 76 15.27 1.14 -1.82
C ASP A 76 14.11 2.15 -1.76
N PRO A 77 14.33 3.43 -2.12
CA PRO A 77 13.27 4.45 -2.15
C PRO A 77 12.07 4.03 -3.00
N VAL A 78 10.85 4.23 -2.48
CA VAL A 78 9.60 3.97 -3.19
C VAL A 78 9.14 5.24 -3.88
N LEU A 79 9.21 5.27 -5.21
CA LEU A 79 8.79 6.42 -6.02
C LEU A 79 7.28 6.46 -6.23
N GLN A 80 6.67 5.29 -6.44
CA GLN A 80 5.24 5.17 -6.69
C GLN A 80 4.72 3.79 -6.28
N VAL A 81 3.50 3.75 -5.74
CA VAL A 81 2.76 2.51 -5.45
C VAL A 81 1.48 2.49 -6.25
N GLU A 82 1.16 1.35 -6.87
CA GLU A 82 -0.08 1.16 -7.63
C GLU A 82 -0.68 -0.22 -7.36
N VAL A 83 -2.00 -0.34 -7.44
CA VAL A 83 -2.70 -1.63 -7.27
C VAL A 83 -3.51 -1.96 -8.51
N GLY A 84 -3.28 -3.15 -9.06
CA GLY A 84 -3.90 -3.58 -10.30
C GLY A 84 -3.69 -5.06 -10.63
N LYS A 85 -4.24 -5.49 -11.76
CA LYS A 85 -4.12 -6.86 -12.26
C LYS A 85 -2.79 -7.03 -12.99
N PHE A 86 -1.72 -7.18 -12.22
CA PHE A 86 -0.35 -7.21 -12.76
C PHE A 86 0.17 -8.63 -13.04
N VAL A 87 -0.55 -9.68 -12.62
CA VAL A 87 -0.14 -11.07 -12.83
C VAL A 87 -1.06 -11.75 -13.83
N SER A 88 -0.50 -12.30 -14.90
CA SER A 88 -1.26 -13.02 -15.93
C SER A 88 -1.93 -14.27 -15.40
N GLY A 89 -3.13 -14.58 -15.92
CA GLY A 89 -3.88 -15.77 -15.54
C GLY A 89 -4.68 -15.65 -14.24
N THR A 90 -4.74 -14.46 -13.65
CA THR A 90 -5.57 -14.18 -12.48
C THR A 90 -6.16 -12.78 -12.57
N GLU A 91 -7.36 -12.62 -12.02
CA GLU A 91 -8.05 -11.33 -11.89
C GLU A 91 -7.76 -10.64 -10.55
N MET A 92 -6.93 -11.26 -9.70
CA MET A 92 -6.57 -10.71 -8.39
C MET A 92 -5.72 -9.45 -8.52
N LEU A 93 -5.96 -8.51 -7.61
CA LEU A 93 -5.19 -7.30 -7.44
C LEU A 93 -3.83 -7.62 -6.82
N HIS A 94 -2.81 -6.95 -7.34
CA HIS A 94 -1.42 -7.06 -6.90
C HIS A 94 -0.87 -5.65 -6.69
N LEU A 95 0.12 -5.54 -5.81
CA LEU A 95 0.81 -4.28 -5.50
C LEU A 95 2.04 -4.13 -6.39
N ALA A 96 2.09 -3.10 -7.21
CA ALA A 96 3.28 -2.67 -7.91
C ALA A 96 4.01 -1.59 -7.10
N VAL A 97 5.31 -1.77 -6.89
CA VAL A 97 6.19 -0.81 -6.22
C VAL A 97 7.28 -0.40 -7.20
N LEU A 98 7.27 0.87 -7.58
CA LEU A 98 8.29 1.46 -8.44
C LEU A 98 9.43 2.02 -7.60
N HIS A 99 10.64 1.54 -7.87
CA HIS A 99 11.88 2.12 -7.38
C HIS A 99 12.61 2.82 -8.52
N SER A 100 13.72 3.49 -8.20
CA SER A 100 14.53 4.21 -9.20
C SER A 100 15.05 3.31 -10.34
N ARG A 101 15.40 2.06 -10.05
CA ARG A 101 16.03 1.13 -11.01
C ARG A 101 15.37 -0.23 -11.14
N LYS A 102 14.20 -0.42 -10.51
CA LYS A 102 13.43 -1.67 -10.59
C LYS A 102 11.94 -1.43 -10.37
N LEU A 103 11.12 -2.30 -10.94
CA LEU A 103 9.70 -2.42 -10.67
C LEU A 103 9.46 -3.78 -10.03
N CYS A 104 8.91 -3.81 -8.83
CA CYS A 104 8.63 -5.03 -8.08
C CYS A 104 7.11 -5.21 -7.98
N VAL A 105 6.61 -6.42 -8.26
CA VAL A 105 5.19 -6.74 -8.13
C VAL A 105 5.02 -7.76 -7.01
N TYR A 106 4.15 -7.44 -6.06
CA TYR A 106 3.90 -8.22 -4.86
C TYR A 106 2.44 -8.69 -4.80
N SER A 107 2.25 -9.91 -4.31
CA SER A 107 0.97 -10.36 -3.77
C SER A 107 0.91 -10.03 -2.28
N VAL A 108 -0.16 -9.39 -1.84
CA VAL A 108 -0.45 -9.13 -0.42
C VAL A 108 -1.47 -10.17 0.04
N SER A 109 -1.20 -10.83 1.16
CA SER A 109 -2.15 -11.77 1.78
C SER A 109 -2.16 -11.62 3.29
N GLY A 110 -3.36 -11.67 3.87
CA GLY A 110 -3.58 -11.78 5.31
C GLY A 110 -3.92 -13.22 5.68
N THR A 111 -3.24 -13.78 6.68
CA THR A 111 -3.63 -15.05 7.31
C THR A 111 -4.37 -14.72 8.59
N LEU A 112 -5.64 -15.14 8.69
CA LEU A 112 -6.45 -14.94 9.89
C LEU A 112 -5.92 -15.84 11.02
N GLY A 113 -5.56 -15.21 12.14
CA GLY A 113 -5.25 -15.92 13.37
C GLY A 113 -6.52 -16.27 14.15
N ASN A 114 -6.42 -17.21 15.08
CA ASN A 114 -7.54 -17.58 15.97
C ASN A 114 -7.94 -16.47 16.96
N VAL A 115 -7.14 -15.40 17.07
CA VAL A 115 -7.36 -14.23 17.93
C VAL A 115 -7.00 -12.99 17.12
N GLU A 116 -7.60 -11.83 17.40
CA GLU A 116 -7.47 -10.60 16.59
C GLU A 116 -6.01 -10.13 16.39
N HIS A 117 -5.13 -10.32 17.39
CA HIS A 117 -3.69 -10.03 17.29
C HIS A 117 -2.86 -11.13 16.58
N GLY A 118 -3.49 -12.19 16.12
CA GLY A 118 -2.86 -13.29 15.39
C GLY A 118 -2.92 -13.14 13.87
N ASN A 119 -3.54 -12.06 13.37
CA ASN A 119 -3.61 -11.80 11.95
C ASN A 119 -2.21 -11.42 11.43
N GLN A 120 -1.67 -12.23 10.53
CA GLN A 120 -0.37 -12.00 9.95
C GLN A 120 -0.53 -11.63 8.47
N TYR A 121 -0.13 -10.40 8.13
CA TYR A 121 -0.01 -10.00 6.74
C TYR A 121 1.41 -10.27 6.24
N GLN A 122 1.51 -10.65 4.98
CA GLN A 122 2.76 -10.85 4.29
C GLN A 122 2.69 -10.32 2.86
N ILE A 123 3.84 -9.89 2.35
CA ILE A 123 4.04 -9.62 0.93
C ILE A 123 4.95 -10.68 0.33
N LYS A 124 4.54 -11.18 -0.83
CA LYS A 124 5.32 -12.13 -1.62
C LYS A 124 5.67 -11.50 -2.95
N LEU A 125 6.96 -11.43 -3.27
CA LEU A 125 7.43 -10.97 -4.57
C LEU A 125 6.99 -11.98 -5.64
N MET A 126 6.20 -11.51 -6.60
CA MET A 126 5.72 -12.30 -7.75
C MET A 126 6.73 -12.27 -8.88
N TYR A 127 7.19 -11.07 -9.23
CA TYR A 127 8.27 -10.85 -10.18
C TYR A 127 8.88 -9.46 -10.00
N GLU A 128 10.06 -9.27 -10.58
CA GLU A 128 10.78 -8.01 -10.57
C GLU A 128 11.34 -7.73 -11.98
N HIS A 129 11.24 -6.48 -12.41
CA HIS A 129 11.88 -5.98 -13.62
C HIS A 129 12.98 -4.98 -13.27
N HIS A 130 14.19 -5.25 -13.74
CA HIS A 130 15.30 -4.31 -13.65
C HIS A 130 15.19 -3.27 -14.77
N LEU A 131 15.28 -1.99 -14.42
CA LEU A 131 15.14 -0.88 -15.36
C LEU A 131 16.52 -0.43 -15.86
N GLN A 132 16.64 -0.36 -17.18
CA GLN A 132 17.86 0.13 -17.85
C GLN A 132 18.09 1.63 -17.63
N ARG A 133 17.03 2.38 -17.31
CA ARG A 133 17.05 3.82 -17.05
C ARG A 133 16.43 4.10 -15.68
N THR A 134 16.81 5.23 -15.10
CA THR A 134 16.19 5.71 -13.86
C THR A 134 14.73 6.09 -14.13
N ALA A 135 13.81 5.52 -13.36
CA ALA A 135 12.39 5.84 -13.45
C ALA A 135 12.06 7.18 -12.79
N CYS A 136 11.00 7.82 -13.28
CA CYS A 136 10.40 9.01 -12.66
C CYS A 136 9.05 8.68 -12.03
N ASN A 137 8.14 8.09 -12.82
CA ASN A 137 6.79 7.65 -12.41
C ASN A 137 6.30 6.55 -13.37
N MET A 138 5.10 6.01 -13.11
CA MET A 138 4.43 5.04 -13.97
C MET A 138 2.91 5.25 -14.03
N THR A 139 2.25 4.54 -14.94
CA THR A 139 0.79 4.39 -15.00
C THR A 139 0.46 2.99 -15.47
N TYR A 140 -0.77 2.54 -15.25
CA TYR A 140 -1.22 1.22 -15.68
C TYR A 140 -2.61 1.28 -16.30
N GLY A 141 -2.97 0.22 -17.01
CA GLY A 141 -4.27 0.05 -17.62
C GLY A 141 -4.27 -1.00 -18.73
N PRO A 142 -5.45 -1.34 -19.27
CA PRO A 142 -5.60 -2.28 -20.38
C PRO A 142 -5.10 -1.67 -21.70
N PHE A 143 -3.78 -1.58 -21.88
CA PHE A 143 -3.19 -1.01 -23.09
C PHE A 143 -3.60 -1.80 -24.34
N GLY A 144 -4.13 -1.10 -25.35
CA GLY A 144 -4.62 -1.72 -26.58
C GLY A 144 -5.98 -2.42 -26.45
N GLY A 145 -6.71 -2.24 -25.35
CA GLY A 145 -8.06 -2.78 -25.17
C GLY A 145 -8.12 -4.25 -24.78
N VAL A 146 -7.02 -4.80 -24.27
CA VAL A 146 -6.98 -6.15 -23.70
C VAL A 146 -7.86 -6.16 -22.45
N LYS A 147 -8.78 -7.13 -22.37
CA LYS A 147 -9.65 -7.31 -21.20
C LYS A 147 -8.96 -8.12 -20.12
#